data_AF-A0A368TXX6-F1
#
_entry.id   AF-A0A368TXX6-F1
#
_cell.length_a   1.000
_cell.length_b   1.000
_cell.length_c   1.000
_cell.angle_alpha   90.00
_cell.angle_beta   90.00
_cell.angle_gamma   90.00
#
_symmetry.space_group_name_H-M   'P 1'
#
loop_
_entity.id
_entity.type
_entity.pdbx_description
1 polymer ?
#
loop_
_entity_poly.entity_id
_entity_poly.type
_entity_poly.pdbx_seq_one_letter_code
_entity_poly.pdbx_strand_id
1 'polypeptide(L)'
;MGIVTQLRNRSAHAPQLDAYNLATAQLFRDRWENRVNALANCIEFLVVNHDMPEAAAELAAIQAYADIESTNQVARIDINASTSSVVVLRTEGGRPAVFTVTDLVRLLEQARTEGRAVVVDRETRRPVVLEH
;
A
#
# COMPACT_ATOMS: atom_id res chain seq x y z
N MET A 1 -16.60 11.70 46.32
CA MET A 1 -16.45 12.68 45.22
C MET A 1 -15.74 11.96 44.07
N GLY A 2 -16.49 11.30 43.19
CA GLY A 2 -15.95 10.43 42.15
C GLY A 2 -15.71 11.21 40.87
N ILE A 3 -14.48 11.16 40.35
CA ILE A 3 -14.11 11.77 39.07
C ILE A 3 -14.71 10.88 37.98
N VAL A 4 -15.72 11.39 37.29
CA VAL A 4 -16.24 10.79 36.05
C VAL A 4 -15.19 11.05 34.98
N THR A 5 -14.37 10.05 34.68
CA THR A 5 -13.50 10.05 33.51
C THR A 5 -14.38 10.13 32.28
N GLN A 6 -14.41 11.29 31.62
CA GLN A 6 -15.05 11.45 30.32
C GLN A 6 -14.41 10.46 29.34
N LEU A 7 -15.18 9.45 28.94
CA LEU A 7 -14.90 8.64 27.75
C LEU A 7 -14.80 9.62 26.58
N ARG A 8 -13.57 9.81 26.07
CA ARG A 8 -13.34 10.54 24.82
C ARG A 8 -14.31 10.01 23.78
N ASN A 9 -15.20 10.89 23.33
CA ASN A 9 -16.11 10.64 22.22
C ASN A 9 -15.25 10.42 20.97
N ARG A 10 -14.83 9.16 20.72
CA ARG A 10 -14.36 8.73 19.41
C ARG A 10 -15.60 8.82 18.53
N SER A 11 -15.73 9.91 17.79
CA SER A 11 -16.70 10.04 16.71
C SER A 11 -16.81 8.69 16.02
N ALA A 12 -18.00 8.10 15.99
CA ALA A 12 -18.26 6.81 15.39
C ALA A 12 -17.79 6.86 13.93
N HIS A 13 -16.53 6.49 13.68
CA HIS A 13 -16.00 6.27 12.35
C HIS A 13 -16.76 5.04 11.86
N ALA A 14 -17.74 5.27 11.00
CA ALA A 14 -18.32 4.24 10.17
C ALA A 14 -17.15 3.53 9.46
N PRO A 15 -16.77 2.30 9.87
CA PRO A 15 -15.58 1.65 9.32
C PRO A 15 -15.66 1.49 7.81
N GLN A 16 -16.87 1.42 7.27
CA GLN A 16 -17.14 1.38 5.83
C GLN A 16 -16.74 2.66 5.07
N LEU A 17 -16.51 3.77 5.77
CA LEU A 17 -16.04 5.04 5.20
C LEU A 17 -14.54 5.26 5.44
N ASP A 18 -13.87 4.32 6.11
CA ASP A 18 -12.43 4.36 6.25
C ASP A 18 -11.75 4.17 4.88
N ALA A 19 -10.74 5.00 4.60
CA ALA A 19 -10.07 5.06 3.31
C ALA A 19 -9.49 3.69 2.88
N TYR A 20 -8.90 2.97 3.82
CA TYR A 20 -8.31 1.66 3.57
C TYR A 20 -9.38 0.61 3.27
N ASN A 21 -10.51 0.64 3.99
CA ASN A 21 -11.62 -0.27 3.73
C ASN A 21 -12.30 0.00 2.38
N LEU A 22 -12.46 1.27 2.00
CA LEU A 22 -12.96 1.65 0.67
C LEU A 22 -12.02 1.17 -0.44
N ALA A 23 -10.70 1.38 -0.26
CA ALA A 23 -9.67 0.91 -1.18
C ALA A 23 -9.72 -0.61 -1.33
N THR A 24 -9.73 -1.33 -0.22
CA THR A 24 -9.82 -2.81 -0.19
C THR A 24 -11.06 -3.29 -0.96
N ALA A 25 -12.23 -2.70 -0.71
CA ALA A 25 -13.46 -3.07 -1.39
C ALA A 25 -13.40 -2.81 -2.90
N GLN A 26 -12.80 -1.71 -3.34
CA GLN A 26 -12.62 -1.41 -4.77
C GLN A 26 -11.62 -2.37 -5.42
N LEU A 27 -10.48 -2.65 -4.79
CA LEU A 27 -9.49 -3.60 -5.31
C LEU A 27 -10.06 -5.02 -5.45
N PHE A 28 -10.98 -5.44 -4.56
CA PHE A 28 -11.69 -6.72 -4.73
C PHE A 28 -12.64 -6.75 -5.93
N ARG A 29 -13.23 -5.60 -6.32
CA ARG A 29 -14.02 -5.47 -7.55
C ARG A 29 -13.12 -5.63 -8.78
N ASP A 30 -11.94 -5.02 -8.72
CA ASP A 30 -10.97 -5.00 -9.82
C ASP A 30 -9.95 -6.15 -9.76
N ARG A 31 -10.21 -7.21 -8.98
CA ARG A 31 -9.26 -8.32 -8.74
C ARG A 31 -8.80 -9.09 -9.99
N TRP A 32 -9.46 -8.88 -11.13
CA TRP A 32 -9.14 -9.49 -12.42
C TRP A 32 -8.26 -8.59 -13.30
N GLU A 33 -8.14 -7.32 -12.94
CA GLU A 33 -7.26 -6.37 -13.60
C GLU A 33 -5.80 -6.64 -13.25
N ASN A 34 -4.89 -6.18 -14.12
CA ASN A 34 -3.48 -6.13 -13.74
C ASN A 34 -3.27 -5.09 -12.62
N ARG A 35 -2.12 -5.18 -11.93
CA ARG A 35 -1.79 -4.34 -10.78
C ARG A 35 -1.90 -2.85 -11.09
N VAL A 36 -1.40 -2.41 -12.24
CA VAL A 36 -1.39 -1.00 -12.65
C VAL A 36 -2.82 -0.48 -12.80
N ASN A 37 -3.66 -1.20 -13.53
CA ASN A 37 -5.06 -0.86 -13.74
C ASN A 37 -5.85 -0.88 -12.43
N ALA A 38 -5.68 -1.93 -11.61
CA ALA A 38 -6.37 -2.04 -10.33
C ALA A 38 -6.04 -0.87 -9.39
N LEU A 39 -4.77 -0.46 -9.32
CA LEU A 39 -4.35 0.69 -8.53
C LEU A 39 -4.86 2.01 -9.11
N ALA A 40 -4.77 2.20 -10.43
CA ALA A 40 -5.26 3.42 -11.09
C ALA A 40 -6.78 3.60 -10.84
N ASN A 41 -7.56 2.55 -11.10
CA ASN A 41 -9.01 2.55 -10.88
C ASN A 41 -9.36 2.80 -9.41
N CYS A 42 -8.60 2.22 -8.48
CA CYS A 42 -8.80 2.41 -7.05
C CYS A 42 -8.52 3.87 -6.62
N ILE A 43 -7.43 4.46 -7.10
CA ILE A 43 -7.07 5.86 -6.79
C ILE A 43 -8.15 6.79 -7.35
N GLU A 44 -8.53 6.60 -8.62
CA GLU A 44 -9.60 7.39 -9.26
C GLU A 44 -10.91 7.29 -8.47
N PHE A 45 -11.32 6.08 -8.08
CA PHE A 45 -12.52 5.86 -7.27
C PHE A 45 -12.47 6.63 -5.94
N LEU A 46 -11.35 6.59 -5.22
CA LEU A 46 -11.22 7.29 -3.94
C LEU A 46 -11.23 8.82 -4.10
N VAL A 47 -10.61 9.33 -5.16
CA VAL A 47 -10.60 10.78 -5.44
C VAL A 47 -11.98 11.25 -5.90
N VAL A 48 -12.57 10.61 -6.90
CA VAL A 48 -13.80 11.07 -7.56
C VAL A 48 -15.05 10.78 -6.73
N ASN A 49 -15.16 9.59 -6.14
CA ASN A 49 -16.37 9.17 -5.44
C ASN A 49 -16.37 9.53 -3.95
N HIS A 50 -15.19 9.74 -3.37
CA HIS A 50 -15.04 9.99 -1.93
C HIS A 50 -14.32 11.31 -1.60
N ASP A 51 -14.05 12.16 -2.60
CA ASP A 51 -13.42 13.48 -2.46
C ASP A 51 -12.11 13.44 -1.64
N MET A 52 -11.36 12.35 -1.80
CA MET A 52 -10.14 12.13 -1.06
C MET A 52 -8.98 12.89 -1.71
N PRO A 53 -8.09 13.54 -0.92
CA PRO A 53 -6.86 14.09 -1.47
C PRO A 53 -6.04 12.99 -2.16
N GLU A 54 -5.53 13.28 -3.34
CA GLU A 54 -4.82 12.31 -4.19
C GLU A 54 -3.73 11.53 -3.43
N ALA A 55 -2.87 12.23 -2.68
CA ALA A 55 -1.80 11.59 -1.90
C ALA A 55 -2.32 10.62 -0.82
N ALA A 56 -3.49 10.89 -0.24
CA ALA A 56 -4.13 10.00 0.72
C ALA A 56 -4.77 8.79 0.02
N ALA A 57 -5.37 9.00 -1.16
CA ALA A 57 -5.93 7.94 -2.00
C ALA A 57 -4.83 6.99 -2.50
N GLU A 58 -3.71 7.53 -2.98
CA GLU A 58 -2.52 6.76 -3.39
C GLU A 58 -2.03 5.88 -2.24
N LEU A 59 -1.84 6.46 -1.05
CA LEU A 59 -1.34 5.72 0.10
C LEU A 59 -2.32 4.60 0.52
N ALA A 60 -3.62 4.90 0.59
CA ALA A 60 -4.64 3.92 0.94
C ALA A 60 -4.71 2.78 -0.09
N ALA A 61 -4.65 3.08 -1.39
CA ALA A 61 -4.67 2.10 -2.46
C ALA A 61 -3.42 1.18 -2.41
N ILE A 62 -2.22 1.75 -2.23
CA ILE A 62 -0.97 0.97 -2.15
C ILE A 62 -0.99 0.04 -0.92
N GLN A 63 -1.40 0.55 0.24
CA GLN A 63 -1.46 -0.23 1.48
C GLN A 63 -2.48 -1.38 1.37
N ALA A 64 -3.69 -1.07 0.90
CA ALA A 64 -4.73 -2.09 0.70
C ALA A 64 -4.30 -3.15 -0.32
N TYR A 65 -3.66 -2.75 -1.43
CA TYR A 65 -3.14 -3.69 -2.41
C TYR A 65 -2.06 -4.60 -1.82
N ALA A 66 -1.10 -4.05 -1.08
CA ALA A 66 -0.03 -4.83 -0.46
C ALA A 66 -0.57 -5.87 0.53
N ASP A 67 -1.61 -5.54 1.29
CA ASP A 67 -2.23 -6.48 2.22
C ASP A 67 -2.97 -7.61 1.48
N ILE A 68 -3.69 -7.29 0.40
CA ILE A 68 -4.34 -8.30 -0.47
C ILE A 68 -3.28 -9.22 -1.11
N GLU A 69 -2.23 -8.65 -1.70
CA GLU A 69 -1.14 -9.40 -2.34
C GLU A 69 -0.42 -10.31 -1.33
N SER A 70 -0.10 -9.79 -0.15
CA SER A 70 0.66 -10.50 0.88
C SER A 70 -0.09 -11.70 1.46
N THR A 71 -1.41 -11.77 1.32
CA THR A 71 -2.23 -12.91 1.79
C THR A 71 -1.75 -14.24 1.19
N ASN A 72 -1.18 -14.21 -0.01
CA ASN A 72 -0.65 -15.40 -0.70
C ASN A 72 0.87 -15.58 -0.56
N GLN A 73 1.56 -14.73 0.22
CA GLN A 73 3.01 -14.75 0.35
C GLN A 73 3.44 -15.37 1.68
N VAL A 74 4.39 -16.31 1.61
CA VAL A 74 5.07 -16.84 2.80
C VAL A 74 6.09 -15.83 3.33
N ALA A 75 6.62 -14.98 2.44
CA ALA A 75 7.56 -13.94 2.80
C ALA A 75 6.85 -12.73 3.44
N ARG A 76 7.47 -12.12 4.44
CA ARG A 76 6.92 -10.94 5.14
C ARG A 76 7.99 -9.95 5.55
N ILE A 77 7.62 -8.67 5.61
CA ILE A 77 8.48 -7.64 6.18
C ILE A 77 8.44 -7.74 7.71
N ASP A 78 9.62 -7.85 8.33
CA ASP A 78 9.79 -7.79 9.78
C ASP A 78 9.85 -6.33 10.22
N ILE A 79 8.69 -5.76 10.54
CA ILE A 79 8.55 -4.35 10.92
C ILE A 79 9.38 -4.01 12.16
N ASN A 80 9.51 -4.95 13.11
CA ASN A 80 10.28 -4.72 14.33
C ASN A 80 11.79 -4.71 14.09
N ALA A 81 12.27 -5.38 13.04
CA ALA A 81 13.67 -5.38 12.63
C ALA A 81 13.98 -4.32 11.55
N SER A 82 12.96 -3.69 10.97
CA SER A 82 13.10 -2.69 9.91
C SER A 82 13.19 -1.28 10.49
N THR A 83 13.84 -0.38 9.73
CA THR A 83 13.96 1.05 10.05
C THR A 83 13.67 1.86 8.78
N SER A 84 13.69 3.20 8.88
CA SER A 84 13.60 4.07 7.71
C SER A 84 14.73 3.87 6.69
N SER A 85 15.84 3.25 7.08
CA SER A 85 17.02 3.05 6.23
C SER A 85 17.24 1.59 5.80
N VAL A 86 16.50 0.65 6.38
CA VAL A 86 16.70 -0.80 6.19
C VAL A 86 15.36 -1.53 6.27
N VAL A 87 15.07 -2.37 5.27
CA VAL A 87 13.93 -3.29 5.25
C VAL A 87 14.43 -4.72 5.44
N VAL A 88 13.86 -5.43 6.42
CA VAL A 88 14.18 -6.84 6.69
C VAL A 88 13.04 -7.72 6.18
N LEU A 89 13.31 -8.55 5.18
CA LEU A 89 12.38 -9.53 4.64
C LEU A 89 12.66 -10.91 5.26
N ARG A 90 11.64 -11.56 5.81
CA ARG A 90 11.69 -12.95 6.25
C ARG A 90 11.12 -13.82 5.15
N THR A 91 11.94 -14.67 4.55
CA THR A 91 11.49 -15.63 3.53
C THR A 91 11.09 -16.96 4.16
N GLU A 92 10.62 -17.89 3.33
CA GLU A 92 10.48 -19.29 3.71
C GLU A 92 11.82 -19.81 4.28
N GLY A 93 11.76 -20.46 5.45
CA GLY A 93 12.94 -20.90 6.21
C GLY A 93 13.47 -19.91 7.26
N GLY A 94 12.82 -18.75 7.45
CA GLY A 94 13.10 -17.82 8.56
C GLY A 94 14.40 -17.01 8.44
N ARG A 95 15.15 -17.21 7.36
CA ARG A 95 16.39 -16.47 7.08
C ARG A 95 16.05 -15.01 6.75
N PRO A 96 16.64 -14.02 7.44
CA PRO A 96 16.45 -12.62 7.08
C PRO A 96 17.25 -12.28 5.83
N ALA A 97 16.58 -11.68 4.85
CA ALA A 97 17.20 -10.89 3.80
C ALA A 97 17.11 -9.40 4.17
N VAL A 98 18.18 -8.66 3.98
CA VAL A 98 18.28 -7.25 4.37
C VAL A 98 18.42 -6.40 3.11
N PHE A 99 17.58 -5.38 2.98
CA PHE A 99 17.61 -4.43 1.88
C PHE A 99 17.83 -3.03 2.43
N THR A 100 18.93 -2.39 2.05
CA THR A 100 19.15 -0.97 2.33
C THR A 100 18.41 -0.10 1.31
N VAL A 101 18.30 1.21 1.58
CA VAL A 101 17.79 2.18 0.60
C VAL A 101 18.55 2.07 -0.73
N THR A 102 19.88 1.90 -0.69
CA THR A 102 20.71 1.74 -1.90
C THR A 102 20.34 0.50 -2.70
N ASP A 103 20.06 -0.63 -2.03
CA ASP A 103 19.66 -1.87 -2.70
C ASP A 103 18.30 -1.71 -3.37
N LEU A 104 17.34 -1.08 -2.69
CA LEU A 104 16.01 -0.81 -3.24
C LEU A 104 16.05 0.16 -4.43
N VAL A 105 16.91 1.19 -4.38
CA VAL A 105 17.14 2.10 -5.52
C VAL A 105 17.72 1.35 -6.71
N ARG A 106 18.72 0.49 -6.49
CA ARG A 106 19.30 -0.34 -7.56
C ARG A 106 18.28 -1.29 -8.17
N LEU A 107 17.43 -1.91 -7.35
CA LEU A 107 16.34 -2.77 -7.84
C LEU A 107 15.35 -1.98 -8.70
N LEU A 108 15.01 -0.75 -8.31
CA LEU A 108 14.14 0.13 -9.10
C LEU A 108 14.80 0.55 -10.43
N GLU A 109 16.07 0.92 -10.42
CA GLU A 109 16.83 1.28 -11.63
C GLU A 109 16.95 0.11 -12.61
N GLN A 110 17.21 -1.09 -12.08
CA GLN A 110 17.24 -2.32 -12.88
C GLN A 110 15.86 -2.57 -13.52
N ALA A 111 14.78 -2.49 -12.75
CA ALA A 111 13.44 -2.71 -13.26
C ALA A 111 13.03 -1.64 -14.30
N ARG A 112 13.49 -0.39 -14.17
CA ARG A 112 13.31 0.65 -15.21
C ARG A 112 14.02 0.27 -16.51
N THR A 113 15.27 -0.18 -16.40
CA THR A 113 16.08 -0.60 -17.56
C THR A 113 15.42 -1.77 -18.29
N GLU A 114 14.78 -2.67 -17.54
CA GLU A 114 14.05 -3.82 -18.06
C GLU A 114 12.62 -3.50 -18.53
N GLY A 115 12.16 -2.25 -18.41
CA GLY A 115 10.80 -1.85 -18.79
C GLY A 115 9.69 -2.35 -17.85
N ARG A 116 10.04 -2.85 -16.66
CA ARG A 116 9.12 -3.40 -15.65
C ARG A 116 8.65 -2.39 -14.60
N ALA A 117 9.32 -1.24 -14.50
CA ALA A 117 8.88 -0.16 -13.62
C ALA A 117 7.81 0.69 -14.33
N VAL A 118 6.56 0.51 -13.91
CA VAL A 118 5.39 1.16 -14.54
C VAL A 118 4.83 2.23 -13.61
N VAL A 119 4.46 3.35 -14.20
CA VAL A 119 3.79 4.46 -13.54
C VAL A 119 2.28 4.20 -13.55
N VAL A 120 1.65 4.28 -12.38
CA VAL A 120 0.20 4.07 -12.23
C VAL A 120 -0.60 5.25 -12.80
N ASP A 121 -0.31 6.48 -12.35
CA ASP A 121 -0.93 7.69 -12.89
C ASP A 121 0.03 8.41 -13.86
N ARG A 122 -0.40 8.58 -15.12
CA ARG A 122 0.41 9.24 -16.16
C ARG A 122 0.60 10.74 -15.94
N GLU A 123 -0.35 11.41 -15.32
CA GLU A 123 -0.31 12.85 -15.05
C GLU A 123 0.60 13.15 -13.86
N THR A 124 0.39 12.44 -12.75
CA THR A 124 1.14 12.71 -11.50
C THR A 124 2.43 11.91 -11.40
N ARG A 125 2.64 10.96 -12.33
CA ARG A 125 3.81 10.10 -12.46
C ARG A 125 4.09 9.26 -11.21
N ARG A 126 3.03 8.90 -10.49
CA ARG A 126 3.09 8.16 -9.24
C ARG A 126 1.80 7.33 -9.01
N PRO A 127 1.83 6.35 -8.11
CA PRO A 127 3.04 5.65 -7.68
C PRO A 127 3.72 4.90 -8.83
N VAL A 128 5.01 4.57 -8.65
CA VAL A 128 5.71 3.63 -9.52
C VAL A 128 5.59 2.24 -8.92
N VAL A 129 5.17 1.26 -9.71
CA VAL A 129 5.07 -0.15 -9.33
C VAL A 129 5.96 -1.00 -10.22
N LEU A 130 6.33 -2.19 -9.73
CA LEU A 130 7.09 -3.17 -10.50
C LEU A 130 6.15 -4.27 -10.98
N GLU A 131 6.08 -4.45 -12.30
CA GLU A 131 5.39 -5.56 -12.95
C GLU A 131 6.32 -6.77 -13.09
N HIS A 132 5.72 -7.96 -13.10
CA HIS A 132 6.40 -9.26 -13.18
C HIS A 132 5.66 -10.22 -14.10
#